data_AF-A0A7W9UL23-F1
#
_entry.id   AF-A0A7W9UL23-F1
#
_cell.length_a   1.000
_cell.length_b   1.000
_cell.length_c   1.000
_cell.angle_alpha   90.00
_cell.angle_beta   90.00
_cell.angle_gamma   90.00
#
_symmetry.space_group_name_H-M   'P 1'
#
loop_
_entity.id
_entity.type
_entity.pdbx_description
1 polymer ?
#
loop_
_entity_poly.entity_id
_entity_poly.type
_entity_poly.pdbx_seq_one_letter_code
_entity_poly.pdbx_strand_id
1 'polypeptide(L)'
;MNRIAAGVAGMCTGLAAVAVAAGGPAAAELPAGVYCLQSLCYNSTPETQNVTGTVVCSWIDMPVTWSIPPTSAASLDAGCPDGKHSEGIRI
;
A
#
# COMPACT_ATOMS: atom_id res chain seq x y z
N MET A 1 24.71 6.35 -35.38
CA MET A 1 25.34 7.10 -34.29
C MET A 1 25.41 6.16 -33.09
N ASN A 2 26.64 5.86 -32.63
CA ASN A 2 27.13 5.30 -31.35
C ASN A 2 26.27 4.21 -30.64
N ARG A 3 26.61 2.91 -30.61
CA ARG A 3 27.58 2.17 -29.73
C ARG A 3 27.47 2.65 -28.25
N ILE A 4 27.33 1.86 -27.17
CA ILE A 4 28.08 0.69 -26.62
C ILE A 4 27.18 0.12 -25.46
N ALA A 5 26.74 -1.15 -25.44
CA ALA A 5 27.30 -2.37 -24.81
C ALA A 5 27.30 -2.51 -23.26
N ALA A 6 27.06 -3.76 -22.83
CA ALA A 6 27.33 -4.42 -21.54
C ALA A 6 26.37 -4.12 -20.35
N GLY A 7 25.95 -5.08 -19.52
CA GLY A 7 26.36 -6.47 -19.38
C GLY A 7 25.46 -7.24 -18.41
N VAL A 8 25.56 -8.58 -18.48
CA VAL A 8 24.97 -9.53 -17.52
C VAL A 8 25.92 -9.72 -16.34
N ALA A 9 25.34 -9.98 -15.17
CA ALA A 9 25.90 -10.58 -13.95
C ALA A 9 26.27 -9.64 -12.78
N GLY A 10 25.62 -9.86 -11.64
CA GLY A 10 25.97 -9.29 -10.34
C GLY A 10 24.91 -9.58 -9.27
N MET A 11 25.08 -10.67 -8.53
CA MET A 11 24.35 -10.97 -7.29
C MET A 11 24.58 -9.89 -6.21
N CYS A 12 23.56 -9.69 -5.38
CA CYS A 12 23.59 -9.11 -4.03
C CYS A 12 24.13 -7.68 -3.88
N THR A 13 23.24 -6.72 -3.68
CA THR A 13 23.18 -5.77 -2.55
C THR A 13 22.10 -4.74 -2.85
N GLY A 14 21.25 -4.44 -1.86
CA GLY A 14 20.04 -3.67 -2.05
C GLY A 14 20.28 -2.26 -2.56
N LEU A 15 19.35 -1.75 -3.38
CA LEU A 15 19.04 -0.33 -3.52
C LEU A 15 17.88 -0.18 -4.53
N ALA A 16 16.83 0.50 -4.05
CA ALA A 16 15.89 1.33 -4.79
C ALA A 16 15.44 0.83 -6.18
N ALA A 17 14.32 0.10 -6.21
CA ALA A 17 13.55 -0.04 -7.43
C ALA A 17 12.73 1.24 -7.67
N VAL A 18 13.28 2.16 -8.48
CA VAL A 18 12.50 3.25 -9.08
C VAL A 18 11.76 2.65 -10.28
N ALA A 19 10.55 2.14 -10.04
CA ALA A 19 9.64 1.74 -11.09
C ALA A 19 8.73 2.92 -11.44
N VAL A 20 9.07 3.66 -12.50
CA VAL A 20 8.15 4.60 -13.15
C VAL A 20 7.18 3.76 -13.98
N ALA A 21 6.05 3.40 -13.37
CA ALA A 21 4.94 2.73 -14.05
C ALA A 21 3.82 3.74 -14.31
N ALA A 22 3.24 3.61 -15.51
CA ALA A 22 2.30 4.53 -16.11
C ALA A 22 1.05 4.81 -15.25
N GLY A 23 0.58 6.05 -15.31
CA GLY A 23 -0.56 6.57 -14.57
C GLY A 23 -1.88 5.87 -14.90
N GLY A 24 -2.24 4.92 -14.04
CA GLY A 24 -3.60 4.66 -13.55
C GLY A 24 -3.51 4.57 -12.02
N PRO A 25 -4.63 4.61 -11.26
CA PRO A 25 -4.55 4.35 -9.83
C PRO A 25 -4.00 2.94 -9.66
N ALA A 26 -2.75 2.81 -9.22
CA ALA A 26 -2.20 1.53 -8.81
C ALA A 26 -3.14 1.00 -7.72
N ALA A 27 -3.73 -0.18 -7.93
CA ALA A 27 -4.33 -0.90 -6.82
C ALA A 27 -3.25 -0.98 -5.74
N ALA A 28 -3.55 -0.58 -4.50
CA ALA A 28 -2.54 -0.68 -3.46
C ALA A 28 -2.24 -2.18 -3.29
N GLU A 29 -1.06 -2.61 -3.73
CA GLU A 29 -0.66 -3.99 -3.57
C GLU A 29 -0.57 -4.26 -2.06
N LEU A 30 -1.45 -5.14 -1.58
CA LEU A 30 -1.43 -5.55 -0.19
C LEU A 30 -0.09 -6.24 0.11
N PRO A 31 0.51 -6.00 1.28
CA PRO A 31 1.70 -6.73 1.70
C PRO A 31 1.45 -8.24 1.69
N ALA A 32 2.47 -9.02 1.35
CA ALA A 32 2.38 -10.48 1.36
C ALA A 32 1.95 -10.99 2.75
N GLY A 33 0.94 -11.87 2.80
CA GLY A 33 0.37 -12.38 4.05
C GLY A 33 -0.65 -11.45 4.70
N VAL A 34 -1.07 -10.36 4.04
CA VAL A 34 -2.23 -9.56 4.42
C VAL A 34 -3.41 -9.87 3.50
N TYR A 35 -4.55 -10.15 4.11
CA TYR A 35 -5.81 -10.45 3.42
C TYR A 35 -6.87 -9.45 3.86
N CYS A 36 -7.40 -8.66 2.93
CA CYS A 36 -8.43 -7.67 3.22
C CYS A 36 -9.76 -8.04 2.58
N LEU A 37 -10.84 -7.89 3.34
CA LEU A 37 -12.22 -7.95 2.87
C LEU A 37 -12.92 -6.66 3.32
N GLN A 38 -13.25 -5.80 2.36
CA GLN A 38 -13.76 -4.45 2.62
C GLN A 38 -12.81 -3.67 3.54
N SER A 39 -13.29 -3.16 4.67
CA SER A 39 -12.48 -2.45 5.66
C SER A 39 -11.79 -3.35 6.67
N LEU A 40 -11.89 -4.68 6.57
CA LEU A 40 -11.33 -5.59 7.57
C LEU A 40 -10.15 -6.35 6.98
N CYS A 41 -8.99 -6.23 7.62
CA CYS A 41 -7.76 -6.85 7.14
C CYS A 41 -7.16 -7.77 8.19
N TYR A 42 -6.72 -8.95 7.76
CA TYR A 42 -6.05 -9.94 8.58
C TYR A 42 -4.59 -10.08 8.16
N ASN A 43 -3.70 -10.02 9.14
CA ASN A 43 -2.28 -10.26 8.96
C ASN A 43 -1.94 -11.66 9.45
N SER A 44 -1.56 -12.55 8.53
CA SER A 44 -1.17 -13.93 8.83
C SER A 44 0.33 -14.08 9.17
N THR A 45 1.09 -12.99 9.12
CA THR A 45 2.54 -13.00 9.36
C THR A 45 2.86 -12.74 10.85
N PRO A 46 4.04 -13.15 11.34
CA PRO A 46 4.48 -12.88 12.72
C PRO A 46 5.01 -11.45 12.93
N GLU A 47 5.00 -10.60 11.89
CA GLU A 47 5.45 -9.22 11.94
C GLU A 47 4.29 -8.25 11.72
N THR A 48 4.38 -7.02 12.22
CA THR A 48 3.37 -5.98 11.93
C THR A 48 3.45 -5.59 10.46
N GLN A 49 2.28 -5.57 9.79
CA GLN A 49 2.17 -5.18 8.39
C GLN A 49 1.52 -3.81 8.27
N ASN A 50 1.95 -3.03 7.27
CA ASN A 50 1.37 -1.73 6.98
C ASN A 50 0.57 -1.78 5.68
N VAL A 51 -0.71 -1.47 5.76
CA VAL A 51 -1.61 -1.38 4.61
C VAL A 51 -1.87 0.09 4.34
N THR A 52 -1.55 0.54 3.13
CA THR A 52 -1.86 1.89 2.68
C THR A 52 -3.08 1.83 1.77
N GLY A 53 -4.07 2.66 2.06
CA GLY A 53 -5.23 2.88 1.21
C GLY A 53 -5.58 4.36 1.16
N THR A 54 -6.74 4.66 0.59
CA THR A 54 -7.28 6.00 0.46
C THR A 54 -8.61 6.08 1.19
N VAL A 55 -8.73 7.05 2.07
CA VAL A 55 -9.98 7.44 2.72
C VAL A 55 -10.67 8.45 1.82
N VAL A 56 -11.91 8.16 1.45
CA VAL A 56 -12.73 9.02 0.61
C VAL A 56 -13.55 9.94 1.51
N CYS A 57 -13.32 11.24 1.38
CA CYS A 57 -14.10 12.28 2.03
C CYS A 57 -14.80 13.13 0.97
N SER A 58 -15.92 13.75 1.36
CA SER A 58 -16.77 14.53 0.44
C SER A 58 -16.06 15.57 -0.44
N TRP A 59 -14.91 16.07 0.00
CA TRP A 59 -14.12 17.08 -0.70
C TRP A 59 -12.65 16.70 -0.94
N ILE A 60 -12.19 15.55 -0.45
CA ILE A 60 -10.79 15.13 -0.57
C ILE A 60 -10.62 13.62 -0.44
N ASP A 61 -9.72 13.07 -1.25
CA ASP A 61 -9.22 11.70 -1.09
C ASP A 61 -7.87 11.77 -0.38
N MET A 62 -7.72 11.05 0.74
CA MET A 62 -6.52 11.10 1.57
C MET A 62 -5.85 9.73 1.70
N PRO A 63 -4.55 9.61 1.42
CA PRO A 63 -3.84 8.38 1.70
C PRO A 63 -3.70 8.17 3.22
N VAL A 64 -4.06 6.98 3.69
CA VAL A 64 -3.92 6.58 5.09
C VAL A 64 -3.24 5.22 5.15
N THR A 65 -2.33 5.08 6.10
CA THR A 65 -1.65 3.82 6.39
C THR A 65 -2.11 3.29 7.72
N TRP A 66 -2.55 2.04 7.74
CA TRP A 66 -2.92 1.31 8.95
C TRP A 66 -1.88 0.24 9.26
N SER A 67 -1.53 0.11 10.54
CA SER A 67 -0.68 -0.97 11.03
C SER A 67 -1.53 -2.11 11.57
N ILE A 68 -1.36 -3.31 11.01
CA ILE A 68 -2.07 -4.52 11.41
C ILE A 68 -1.11 -5.39 12.22
N PRO A 69 -1.38 -5.60 13.52
CA PRO A 69 -0.52 -6.41 14.38
C PRO A 69 -0.39 -7.86 13.88
N PRO A 70 0.66 -8.58 14.28
CA PRO A 70 0.92 -9.93 13.81
C PRO A 70 -0.19 -10.91 14.19
N THR A 71 -0.50 -11.86 13.30
CA THR A 71 -1.52 -12.91 13.53
C THR A 71 -2.87 -12.38 14.01
N SER A 72 -3.26 -11.18 13.57
CA SER A 72 -4.44 -10.47 14.07
C SER A 72 -5.22 -9.78 12.95
N ALA A 73 -6.46 -9.41 13.26
CA ALA A 73 -7.31 -8.62 12.38
C ALA A 73 -7.43 -7.19 12.90
N ALA A 74 -7.48 -6.24 11.98
CA ALA A 74 -7.77 -4.83 12.26
C ALA A 74 -8.81 -4.31 11.27
N SER A 75 -9.70 -3.44 11.76
CA SER A 75 -10.56 -2.62 10.90
C SER A 75 -9.78 -1.38 10.46
N LEU A 76 -9.68 -1.20 9.15
CA LEU A 76 -9.30 0.06 8.53
C LEU A 76 -10.48 1.01 8.74
N ASP A 77 -10.33 1.93 9.67
CA ASP A 77 -11.27 3.04 9.86
C ASP A 77 -10.47 4.34 9.89
N ALA A 78 -11.08 5.40 9.39
CA ALA A 78 -10.49 6.72 9.38
C ALA A 78 -11.58 7.77 9.21
N GLY A 79 -11.49 8.82 10.03
CA GLY A 79 -12.33 10.00 9.93
C GLY A 79 -11.78 11.01 8.93
N CYS A 80 -12.68 11.83 8.38
CA CYS A 80 -12.32 12.98 7.59
C CYS A 80 -11.82 14.13 8.50
N PRO A 81 -10.95 15.02 8.01
CA PRO A 81 -10.29 16.03 8.84
C PRO A 81 -11.24 17.14 9.31
N ASP A 82 -12.42 17.25 8.69
CA ASP A 82 -13.54 18.07 9.11
C ASP A 82 -14.38 17.44 10.25
N GLY A 83 -13.95 16.28 10.76
CA GLY A 83 -14.63 15.53 11.81
C GLY A 83 -15.88 14.79 11.31
N LYS A 84 -16.09 14.71 10.00
CA LYS A 84 -17.18 13.91 9.41
C LYS A 84 -16.75 12.45 9.23
N HIS A 85 -17.74 11.58 9.09
CA HIS A 85 -17.50 10.20 8.70
C HIS A 85 -16.99 10.15 7.26
N SER A 86 -16.07 9.23 6.99
CA SER A 86 -15.64 8.93 5.63
C SER A 86 -16.77 8.31 4.82
N GLU A 87 -16.74 8.55 3.51
CA GLU A 87 -17.67 7.95 2.54
C GLU A 87 -17.23 6.53 2.16
N GLY A 88 -15.99 6.16 2.51
CA GLY A 88 -15.47 4.81 2.37
C GLY A 88 -13.94 4.76 2.37
N ILE A 89 -13.42 3.54 2.24
CA ILE A 89 -11.99 3.25 2.13
C ILE A 89 -11.75 2.45 0.85
N ARG A 90 -10.70 2.82 0.11
CA ARG A 90 -10.21 2.13 -1.08
C ARG A 90 -8.79 1.63 -0.81
N ILE A 91 -8.58 0.34 -0.98
CA ILE A 91 -7.26 -0.32 -0.87
C ILE A 91 -6.93 -0.83 -2.27
#